data_AF-A0A7J2IWL7-F1
#
_entry.id   AF-A0A7J2IWL7-F1
#
_cell.length_a   1.000
_cell.length_b   1.000
_cell.length_c   1.000
_cell.angle_alpha   90.00
_cell.angle_beta   90.00
_cell.angle_gamma   90.00
#
_symmetry.space_group_name_H-M   'P 1'
#
loop_
_entity.id
_entity.type
_entity.pdbx_description
1 polymer ?
#
loop_
_entity_poly.entity_id
_entity_poly.type
_entity_poly.pdbx_seq_one_letter_code
_entity_poly.pdbx_strand_id
1 'polypeptide(L)'
;MGGLEFHYGRLTNAILRAIEVLVEREEAIIWIAVRQRARLEHWLKLELAYELEKMGFRQVALEESYRRGKRADVAFDVDGGRGYLELKTCATNWAVEGVPLATSRPITNEVASFLKDVESVKSIRRPNLGMALMLLLPARLRDDIISRIRAWRKYGDELLSERPLVRMLKLKDEVGIAVLLFGPYQDGKLVRGPEGLGNLLSGLRFEEEEIEEARKLLRVPQGA
;
A
#
# COMPACT_ATOMS: atom_id res chain seq x y z
N MET A 1 0.07 -3.27 -27.16
CA MET A 1 -0.71 -2.85 -25.97
C MET A 1 0.04 -3.03 -24.65
N GLY A 2 0.94 -4.02 -24.50
CA GLY A 2 1.66 -4.29 -23.22
C GLY A 2 2.65 -3.25 -22.68
N GLY A 3 2.62 -2.00 -23.16
CA GLY A 3 3.46 -0.91 -22.64
C GLY A 3 2.94 -0.38 -21.29
N LEU A 4 1.72 0.17 -21.27
CA LEU A 4 1.12 0.75 -20.06
C LEU A 4 0.98 -0.27 -18.91
N GLU A 5 0.66 -1.52 -19.25
CA GLU A 5 0.41 -2.60 -18.28
C GLU A 5 1.64 -2.95 -17.41
N PHE A 6 2.84 -2.93 -17.99
CA PHE A 6 4.10 -3.16 -17.27
C PHE A 6 4.50 -1.99 -16.35
N HIS A 7 3.98 -0.79 -16.61
CA HIS A 7 4.31 0.41 -15.83
C HIS A 7 3.51 0.48 -14.53
N TYR A 8 2.22 0.11 -14.54
CA TYR A 8 1.39 0.13 -13.33
C TYR A 8 1.81 -0.90 -12.27
N GLY A 9 2.28 -2.08 -12.69
CA GLY A 9 2.86 -3.07 -11.77
C GLY A 9 4.16 -2.60 -11.11
N ARG A 10 4.92 -1.71 -11.76
CA ARG A 10 6.10 -1.07 -11.15
C ARG A 10 5.70 0.03 -10.17
N LEU A 11 4.67 0.82 -10.50
CA LEU A 11 4.13 1.86 -9.61
C LEU A 11 3.65 1.28 -8.27
N THR A 12 2.81 0.24 -8.28
CA THR A 12 2.31 -0.35 -7.03
C THR A 12 3.42 -0.97 -6.18
N ASN A 13 4.37 -1.67 -6.82
CA ASN A 13 5.53 -2.22 -6.12
C ASN A 13 6.45 -1.12 -5.56
N ALA A 14 6.60 0.01 -6.24
CA ALA A 14 7.37 1.15 -5.73
C ALA A 14 6.73 1.76 -4.48
N ILE A 15 5.41 1.95 -4.47
CA ILE A 15 4.67 2.44 -3.28
C ILE A 15 4.81 1.45 -2.11
N LEU A 16 4.61 0.15 -2.35
CA LEU A 16 4.76 -0.88 -1.31
C LEU A 16 6.19 -0.93 -0.77
N ARG A 17 7.21 -0.79 -1.63
CA ARG A 17 8.62 -0.72 -1.23
C ARG A 17 8.95 0.55 -0.45
N ALA A 18 8.36 1.69 -0.78
CA ALA A 18 8.52 2.91 0.00
C ALA A 18 8.04 2.69 1.45
N ILE A 19 6.86 2.08 1.62
CA ILE A 19 6.32 1.75 2.95
C ILE A 19 7.20 0.74 3.69
N GLU A 20 7.74 -0.26 3.00
CA GLU A 20 8.69 -1.24 3.55
C GLU A 20 9.95 -0.54 4.11
N VAL A 21 10.58 0.33 3.31
CA VAL A 21 11.73 1.15 3.74
C VAL A 21 11.39 2.08 4.91
N LEU A 22 10.19 2.66 4.94
CA LEU A 22 9.74 3.49 6.07
C LEU A 22 9.56 2.68 7.36
N VAL A 23 8.99 1.47 7.27
CA VAL A 23 8.78 0.61 8.45
C VAL A 23 10.12 0.13 9.04
N GLU A 24 11.09 -0.18 8.19
CA GLU A 24 12.45 -0.52 8.60
C GLU A 24 13.20 0.67 9.21
N ARG A 25 13.19 1.83 8.54
CA ARG A 25 13.91 3.03 9.01
C ARG A 25 13.35 3.58 10.32
N GLU A 26 12.03 3.62 10.45
CA GLU A 26 11.32 4.35 11.50
C GLU A 26 10.67 3.41 12.55
N GLU A 27 11.18 2.18 12.70
CA GLU A 27 10.65 1.13 13.60
C GLU A 27 10.29 1.71 14.98
N ALA A 28 11.20 2.48 15.57
CA ALA A 28 11.03 3.05 16.90
C ALA A 28 9.86 4.05 17.00
N ILE A 29 9.68 4.92 15.99
CA ILE A 29 8.59 5.91 15.95
C ILE A 29 7.25 5.20 15.76
N ILE A 30 7.19 4.28 14.80
CA ILE A 30 5.99 3.50 14.52
C ILE A 30 5.62 2.62 15.74
N TRP A 31 6.60 2.05 16.44
CA TRP A 31 6.39 1.27 17.64
C TRP A 31 5.84 2.08 18.82
N ILE A 32 6.22 3.35 18.96
CA ILE A 32 5.57 4.28 19.92
C ILE A 32 4.08 4.43 19.58
N ALA A 33 3.77 4.72 18.31
CA ALA A 33 2.39 4.92 17.87
C ALA A 33 1.54 3.64 18.00
N VAL A 34 2.11 2.48 17.67
CA VAL A 34 1.46 1.15 17.80
C VAL A 34 1.11 0.83 19.24
N ARG A 35 2.06 0.95 20.18
CA ARG A 35 1.81 0.69 21.62
C ARG A 35 0.72 1.57 22.20
N GLN A 36 0.60 2.81 21.72
CA GLN A 36 -0.41 3.77 22.18
C GLN A 36 -1.71 3.72 21.36
N ARG A 37 -1.75 2.95 20.26
CA ARG A 37 -2.80 3.00 19.22
C ARG A 37 -3.12 4.44 18.79
N ALA A 38 -2.07 5.23 18.63
CA ALA A 38 -2.14 6.57 18.07
C ALA A 38 -2.42 6.49 16.55
N ARG A 39 -2.94 7.58 15.97
CA ARG A 39 -2.97 7.76 14.52
C ARG A 39 -1.65 8.38 14.09
N LEU A 40 -1.10 7.91 12.96
CA LEU A 40 0.18 8.35 12.40
C LEU A 40 0.03 8.80 10.93
N GLU A 41 -1.21 8.97 10.46
CA GLU A 41 -1.61 9.35 9.10
C GLU A 41 -0.85 10.60 8.57
N HIS A 42 -0.82 11.69 9.35
CA HIS A 42 -0.13 12.93 8.94
C HIS A 42 1.40 12.78 8.88
N TRP A 43 1.98 11.97 9.77
CA TRP A 43 3.43 11.68 9.76
C TRP A 43 3.78 10.77 8.57
N LEU A 44 3.02 9.69 8.38
CA LEU A 44 3.18 8.76 7.26
C LEU A 44 3.09 9.47 5.91
N LYS A 45 2.18 10.44 5.77
CA LYS A 45 2.07 11.30 4.59
C LYS A 45 3.36 12.05 4.27
N LEU A 46 3.99 12.67 5.28
CA LEU A 46 5.25 13.41 5.13
C LEU A 46 6.40 12.46 4.76
N GLU A 47 6.56 11.37 5.51
CA GLU A 47 7.63 10.39 5.29
C GLU A 47 7.50 9.68 3.93
N LEU A 48 6.27 9.37 3.50
CA LEU A 48 6.02 8.72 2.22
C LEU A 48 6.31 9.67 1.05
N ALA A 49 5.95 10.94 1.16
CA ALA A 49 6.32 11.92 0.14
C ALA A 49 7.84 12.03 0.01
N TYR A 50 8.56 12.14 1.13
CA TYR A 50 10.03 12.18 1.16
C TYR A 50 10.67 10.90 0.58
N GLU A 51 10.15 9.71 0.91
CA GLU A 51 10.70 8.47 0.35
C GLU A 51 10.40 8.32 -1.15
N LEU A 52 9.22 8.76 -1.62
CA LEU A 52 8.90 8.77 -3.05
C LEU A 52 9.84 9.73 -3.82
N GLU A 53 10.14 10.92 -3.30
CA GLU A 53 11.14 11.82 -3.91
C GLU A 53 12.52 11.15 -4.01
N LYS A 54 12.99 10.49 -2.93
CA LYS A 54 14.23 9.71 -2.93
C LYS A 54 14.23 8.56 -3.93
N MET A 55 13.08 7.93 -4.17
CA MET A 55 12.90 6.88 -5.18
C MET A 55 12.78 7.43 -6.61
N GLY A 56 12.88 8.75 -6.80
CA GLY A 56 12.88 9.41 -8.11
C GLY A 56 11.51 9.81 -8.65
N PHE A 57 10.45 9.77 -7.82
CA PHE A 57 9.17 10.36 -8.19
C PHE A 57 9.31 11.89 -8.29
N ARG A 58 8.60 12.48 -9.26
CA ARG A 58 8.69 13.91 -9.56
C ARG A 58 7.42 14.65 -9.17
N GLN A 59 7.57 15.94 -8.89
CA GLN A 59 6.47 16.84 -8.51
C GLN A 59 5.65 16.24 -7.36
N VAL A 60 6.34 15.71 -6.34
CA VAL A 60 5.65 15.13 -5.18
C VAL A 60 5.00 16.27 -4.40
N ALA A 61 3.70 16.19 -4.21
CA ALA A 61 2.89 17.23 -3.59
C ALA A 61 2.01 16.63 -2.50
N LEU A 62 1.90 17.33 -1.38
CA LEU A 62 0.97 16.99 -0.31
C LEU A 62 -0.34 17.72 -0.52
N GLU A 63 -1.46 17.06 -0.21
CA GLU A 63 -2.78 17.69 -0.22
C GLU A 63 -3.14 18.30 -1.60
N GLU A 64 -2.84 17.61 -2.70
CA GLU A 64 -3.12 18.11 -4.06
C GLU A 64 -4.59 17.89 -4.45
N SER A 65 -5.24 18.93 -4.96
CA SER A 65 -6.65 18.87 -5.34
C SER A 65 -6.87 18.20 -6.70
N TYR A 66 -7.43 16.98 -6.71
CA TYR A 66 -7.82 16.26 -7.94
C TYR A 66 -9.28 16.50 -8.37
N ARG A 67 -10.12 17.08 -7.48
CA ARG A 67 -11.52 17.44 -7.77
C ARG A 67 -11.98 18.53 -6.80
N ARG A 68 -12.93 19.38 -7.19
CA ARG A 68 -13.51 20.41 -6.30
C ARG A 68 -13.95 19.80 -4.95
N GLY A 69 -13.31 20.23 -3.87
CA GLY A 69 -13.60 19.76 -2.51
C GLY A 69 -12.92 18.45 -2.09
N LYS A 70 -12.02 17.90 -2.91
CA LYS A 70 -11.23 16.69 -2.59
C LYS A 70 -9.75 16.94 -2.89
N ARG A 71 -8.89 16.48 -1.98
CA ARG A 71 -7.43 16.59 -2.03
C ARG A 71 -6.86 15.21 -1.70
N ALA A 72 -5.83 14.79 -2.42
CA ALA A 72 -5.13 13.55 -2.12
C ALA A 72 -4.06 13.81 -1.07
N ASP A 73 -3.88 12.88 -0.13
CA ASP A 73 -2.79 12.94 0.86
C ASP A 73 -1.42 13.16 0.19
N VAL A 74 -1.11 12.36 -0.84
CA VAL A 74 0.11 12.50 -1.65
C VAL A 74 -0.24 12.43 -3.14
N ALA A 75 0.38 13.28 -3.95
CA ALA A 75 0.29 13.25 -5.41
C ALA A 75 1.69 13.32 -6.05
N PHE A 76 1.86 12.74 -7.23
CA PHE A 76 3.14 12.68 -7.94
C PHE A 76 2.93 12.45 -9.46
N ASP A 77 3.97 12.67 -10.26
CA ASP A 77 3.90 12.41 -11.70
C ASP A 77 3.86 10.91 -12.02
N VAL A 78 3.01 10.54 -12.97
CA VAL A 78 2.96 9.21 -13.61
C VAL A 78 2.92 9.39 -15.12
N ASP A 79 3.07 8.31 -15.90
CA ASP A 79 3.15 8.39 -17.35
C ASP A 79 1.94 9.09 -17.99
N GLY A 80 2.15 10.34 -18.44
CA GLY A 80 1.15 11.18 -19.07
C GLY A 80 0.17 11.90 -18.13
N GLY A 81 0.31 11.80 -16.80
CA GLY A 81 -0.64 12.40 -15.85
C GLY A 81 -0.13 12.47 -14.41
N ARG A 82 -1.07 12.62 -13.47
CA ARG A 82 -0.82 12.61 -12.02
C ARG A 82 -1.34 11.31 -11.38
N GLY A 83 -0.54 10.74 -10.49
CA GLY A 83 -0.97 9.73 -9.54
C GLY A 83 -1.41 10.41 -8.25
N TYR A 84 -2.58 10.03 -7.75
CA TYR A 84 -3.16 10.54 -6.50
C TYR A 84 -3.32 9.38 -5.52
N LEU A 85 -2.81 9.55 -4.30
CA LEU A 85 -2.79 8.52 -3.26
C LEU A 85 -3.45 9.05 -1.98
N GLU A 86 -4.56 8.43 -1.58
CA GLU A 86 -5.19 8.64 -0.26
C GLU A 86 -4.58 7.67 0.77
N LEU A 87 -4.39 8.11 2.01
CA LEU A 87 -3.75 7.34 3.07
C LEU A 87 -4.70 7.10 4.25
N LYS A 88 -4.61 5.91 4.86
CA LYS A 88 -5.34 5.59 6.09
C LYS A 88 -4.50 4.80 7.06
N THR A 89 -4.46 5.24 8.32
CA THR A 89 -3.85 4.48 9.43
C THR A 89 -4.92 4.05 10.41
N CYS A 90 -5.13 2.74 10.56
CA CYS A 90 -6.24 2.18 11.32
C CYS A 90 -5.75 1.35 12.51
N ALA A 91 -6.12 1.78 13.71
CA ALA A 91 -5.87 1.06 14.95
C ALA A 91 -6.83 -0.16 15.06
N THR A 92 -6.30 -1.37 14.89
CA THR A 92 -7.05 -2.60 14.49
C THR A 92 -8.11 -3.17 15.42
N ASN A 93 -8.13 -2.77 16.70
CA ASN A 93 -8.72 -3.50 17.83
C ASN A 93 -8.09 -4.87 18.18
N TRP A 94 -7.45 -5.58 17.24
CA TRP A 94 -6.91 -6.94 17.44
C TRP A 94 -5.97 -7.05 18.65
N ALA A 95 -6.05 -8.16 19.40
CA ALA A 95 -5.16 -8.46 20.51
C ALA A 95 -3.76 -8.81 19.98
N VAL A 96 -2.72 -8.14 20.45
CA VAL A 96 -1.32 -8.38 20.08
C VAL A 96 -0.47 -8.29 21.34
N GLU A 97 0.52 -9.18 21.47
CA GLU A 97 1.38 -9.19 22.66
C GLU A 97 2.18 -7.88 22.76
N GLY A 98 2.38 -7.39 23.98
CA GLY A 98 3.01 -6.08 24.22
C GLY A 98 2.17 -4.84 23.81
N VAL A 99 0.97 -4.99 23.24
CA VAL A 99 0.11 -3.87 22.83
C VAL A 99 -1.27 -3.95 23.51
N PRO A 100 -1.68 -2.93 24.29
CA PRO A 100 -3.00 -2.87 24.93
C PRO A 100 -4.16 -3.06 23.93
N LEU A 101 -5.26 -3.65 24.39
CA LEU A 101 -6.47 -3.84 23.57
C LEU A 101 -7.25 -2.52 23.44
N ALA A 102 -7.71 -2.17 22.24
CA ALA A 102 -8.65 -1.06 22.04
C ALA A 102 -10.09 -1.57 22.03
N THR A 103 -10.82 -1.38 23.13
CA THR A 103 -12.23 -1.75 23.26
C THR A 103 -13.20 -0.67 22.79
N SER A 104 -12.77 0.59 22.76
CA SER A 104 -13.63 1.77 22.52
C SER A 104 -13.62 2.32 21.08
N ARG A 105 -12.87 1.71 20.16
CA ARG A 105 -12.72 2.20 18.77
C ARG A 105 -13.16 1.11 17.77
N PRO A 106 -14.38 1.20 17.20
CA PRO A 106 -14.86 0.23 16.23
C PRO A 106 -14.17 0.41 14.86
N ILE A 107 -13.27 -0.51 14.53
CA ILE A 107 -12.51 -0.56 13.27
C ILE A 107 -13.41 -0.50 12.02
N THR A 108 -14.65 -1.00 12.11
CA THR A 108 -15.66 -0.91 11.05
C THR A 108 -15.96 0.51 10.61
N ASN A 109 -15.89 1.49 11.50
CA ASN A 109 -16.17 2.90 11.16
C ASN A 109 -15.00 3.53 10.39
N GLU A 110 -13.76 3.15 10.71
CA GLU A 110 -12.56 3.58 9.95
C GLU A 110 -12.60 2.98 8.54
N VAL A 111 -12.91 1.68 8.42
CA VAL A 111 -13.07 0.99 7.12
C VAL A 111 -14.21 1.61 6.30
N ALA A 112 -15.37 1.88 6.92
CA ALA A 112 -16.50 2.52 6.26
C ALA A 112 -16.21 3.97 5.81
N SER A 113 -15.29 4.68 6.48
CA SER A 113 -14.79 5.97 6.00
C SER A 113 -13.88 5.76 4.80
N PHE A 114 -12.88 4.88 4.92
CA PHE A 114 -11.89 4.63 3.88
C PHE A 114 -12.48 4.13 2.56
N LEU A 115 -13.55 3.31 2.61
CA LEU A 115 -14.26 2.88 1.39
C LEU A 115 -14.82 4.08 0.58
N LYS A 116 -15.18 5.19 1.23
CA LYS A 116 -15.58 6.43 0.53
C LYS A 116 -14.40 7.14 -0.14
N ASP A 117 -13.20 6.97 0.41
CA ASP A 117 -11.97 7.51 -0.17
C ASP A 117 -11.51 6.64 -1.35
N VAL A 118 -11.67 5.31 -1.26
CA VAL A 118 -11.55 4.37 -2.40
C VAL A 118 -12.52 4.75 -3.54
N GLU A 119 -13.81 5.00 -3.25
CA GLU A 119 -14.76 5.50 -4.26
C GLU A 119 -14.38 6.89 -4.82
N SER A 120 -13.77 7.74 -3.99
CA SER A 120 -13.31 9.07 -4.44
C SER A 120 -12.18 8.93 -5.47
N VAL A 121 -11.19 8.07 -5.22
CA VAL A 121 -10.07 7.84 -6.16
C VAL A 121 -10.47 7.02 -7.38
N LYS A 122 -11.45 6.12 -7.26
CA LYS A 122 -12.07 5.45 -8.42
C LYS A 122 -12.67 6.44 -9.42
N SER A 123 -13.15 7.60 -8.95
CA SER A 123 -13.73 8.64 -9.82
C SER A 123 -12.71 9.43 -10.65
N ILE A 124 -11.40 9.24 -10.43
CA ILE A 124 -10.33 9.93 -11.15
C ILE A 124 -10.33 9.52 -12.64
N ARG A 125 -10.19 10.53 -13.50
CA ARG A 125 -10.30 10.43 -14.96
C ARG A 125 -8.93 10.44 -15.63
N ARG A 126 -8.87 9.87 -16.84
CA ARG A 126 -7.69 9.96 -17.71
C ARG A 126 -7.21 11.42 -17.89
N PRO A 127 -5.88 11.65 -17.95
CA PRO A 127 -4.81 10.65 -17.94
C PRO A 127 -4.39 10.18 -16.51
N ASN A 128 -5.01 10.72 -15.47
CA ASN A 128 -4.59 10.53 -14.08
C ASN A 128 -4.95 9.14 -13.52
N LEU A 129 -4.34 8.79 -12.38
CA LEU A 129 -4.57 7.55 -11.64
C LEU A 129 -4.97 7.85 -10.20
N GLY A 130 -5.90 7.07 -9.66
CA GLY A 130 -6.28 7.07 -8.26
C GLY A 130 -5.82 5.82 -7.52
N MET A 131 -5.27 5.97 -6.32
CA MET A 131 -4.84 4.87 -5.44
C MET A 131 -5.25 5.20 -4.01
N ALA A 132 -5.43 4.16 -3.18
CA ALA A 132 -5.63 4.34 -1.75
C ALA A 132 -4.80 3.31 -0.98
N LEU A 133 -4.24 3.69 0.16
CA LEU A 133 -3.37 2.84 0.97
C LEU A 133 -3.88 2.81 2.41
N MET A 134 -4.22 1.61 2.90
CA MET A 134 -4.60 1.38 4.29
C MET A 134 -3.52 0.59 5.03
N LEU A 135 -3.07 1.11 6.16
CA LEU A 135 -2.23 0.41 7.13
C LEU A 135 -3.09 -0.02 8.32
N LEU A 136 -3.09 -1.33 8.60
CA LEU A 136 -3.73 -1.93 9.77
C LEU A 136 -2.66 -2.23 10.82
N LEU A 137 -2.75 -1.57 11.98
CA LEU A 137 -1.77 -1.68 13.05
C LEU A 137 -2.39 -1.76 14.47
N PRO A 138 -1.82 -2.54 15.41
CA PRO A 138 -0.92 -3.66 15.16
C PRO A 138 -1.64 -4.83 14.44
N ALA A 139 -0.88 -5.61 13.69
CA ALA A 139 -1.23 -6.96 13.27
C ALA A 139 -0.31 -7.98 14.00
N ARG A 140 -0.70 -9.26 14.01
CA ARG A 140 0.24 -10.36 14.31
C ARG A 140 0.76 -10.91 13.00
N LEU A 141 2.07 -11.16 12.91
CA LEU A 141 2.70 -11.69 11.70
C LEU A 141 2.10 -13.02 11.22
N ARG A 142 1.74 -13.88 12.18
CA ARG A 142 1.17 -15.23 11.95
C ARG A 142 -0.35 -15.28 11.75
N ASP A 143 -1.05 -14.15 11.78
CA ASP A 143 -2.50 -14.14 11.57
C ASP A 143 -2.85 -14.21 10.07
N ASP A 144 -3.86 -15.01 9.71
CA ASP A 144 -4.54 -14.85 8.41
C ASP A 144 -5.31 -13.52 8.40
N ILE A 145 -4.68 -12.50 7.82
CA ILE A 145 -5.24 -11.15 7.68
C ILE A 145 -6.50 -11.12 6.83
N ILE A 146 -6.64 -11.98 5.82
CA ILE A 146 -7.84 -12.02 4.99
C ILE A 146 -9.03 -12.50 5.83
N SER A 147 -8.86 -13.56 6.63
CA SER A 147 -9.88 -14.01 7.57
C SER A 147 -10.15 -13.01 8.70
N ARG A 148 -9.11 -12.31 9.21
CA ARG A 148 -9.28 -11.22 10.19
C ARG A 148 -10.10 -10.05 9.63
N ILE A 149 -9.93 -9.69 8.37
CA ILE A 149 -10.68 -8.63 7.70
C ILE A 149 -12.12 -9.09 7.44
N ARG A 150 -12.35 -10.31 6.94
CA ARG A 150 -13.71 -10.89 6.76
C ARG A 150 -14.53 -10.92 8.05
N ALA A 151 -13.88 -11.03 9.21
CA ALA A 151 -14.57 -10.95 10.51
C ALA A 151 -15.28 -9.60 10.76
N TRP A 152 -14.93 -8.53 10.00
CA TRP A 152 -15.65 -7.25 9.99
C TRP A 152 -16.95 -7.28 9.16
N ARG A 153 -17.37 -8.47 8.68
CA ARG A 153 -18.61 -8.71 7.92
C ARG A 153 -18.65 -7.83 6.67
N LYS A 154 -19.81 -7.23 6.35
CA LYS A 154 -20.04 -6.38 5.17
C LYS A 154 -18.85 -5.48 4.82
N TYR A 155 -18.31 -4.73 5.78
CA TYR A 155 -17.20 -3.80 5.50
C TYR A 155 -15.88 -4.51 5.15
N GLY A 156 -15.62 -5.68 5.73
CA GLY A 156 -14.49 -6.52 5.37
C GLY A 156 -14.65 -7.15 4.00
N ASP A 157 -15.84 -7.65 3.68
CA ASP A 157 -16.16 -8.23 2.37
C ASP A 157 -16.10 -7.18 1.25
N GLU A 158 -16.64 -5.98 1.50
CA GLU A 158 -16.60 -4.83 0.59
C GLU A 158 -15.14 -4.39 0.34
N LEU A 159 -14.32 -4.26 1.40
CA LEU A 159 -12.90 -3.95 1.31
C LEU A 159 -12.11 -5.00 0.50
N LEU A 160 -12.37 -6.29 0.71
CA LEU A 160 -11.70 -7.36 -0.03
C LEU A 160 -12.21 -7.51 -1.47
N SER A 161 -13.42 -7.06 -1.77
CA SER A 161 -14.00 -7.10 -3.13
C SER A 161 -13.25 -6.20 -4.12
N GLU A 162 -12.61 -5.12 -3.63
CA GLU A 162 -11.71 -4.25 -4.39
C GLU A 162 -10.37 -4.90 -4.76
N ARG A 163 -10.09 -6.10 -4.23
CA ARG A 163 -8.88 -6.90 -4.48
C ARG A 163 -7.57 -6.14 -4.23
N PRO A 164 -7.37 -5.57 -3.02
CA PRO A 164 -6.13 -4.88 -2.69
C PRO A 164 -4.91 -5.82 -2.78
N LEU A 165 -3.77 -5.24 -3.13
CA LEU A 165 -2.47 -5.87 -2.88
C LEU A 165 -2.20 -5.84 -1.38
N VAL A 166 -2.06 -7.01 -0.76
CA VAL A 166 -1.82 -7.15 0.68
C VAL A 166 -0.38 -7.55 0.93
N ARG A 167 0.32 -6.83 1.81
CA ARG A 167 1.61 -7.24 2.39
C ARG A 167 1.56 -7.23 3.90
N MET A 168 2.27 -8.16 4.53
CA MET A 168 2.55 -8.13 5.97
C MET A 168 3.99 -7.66 6.16
N LEU A 169 4.18 -6.56 6.88
CA LEU A 169 5.50 -6.05 7.24
C LEU A 169 5.77 -6.33 8.72
N LYS A 170 6.98 -6.80 9.04
CA LYS A 170 7.44 -6.91 10.43
C LYS A 170 7.76 -5.52 10.97
N LEU A 171 7.27 -5.25 12.18
CA LEU A 171 7.66 -4.08 12.95
C LEU A 171 8.57 -4.51 14.10
N LYS A 172 8.07 -5.35 15.02
CA LYS A 172 8.82 -5.75 16.21
C LYS A 172 8.33 -7.09 16.74
N ASP A 173 9.23 -8.02 17.02
CA ASP A 173 8.89 -9.36 17.52
C ASP A 173 7.81 -10.03 16.63
N GLU A 174 6.67 -10.42 17.20
CA GLU A 174 5.48 -10.96 16.49
C GLU A 174 4.53 -9.86 15.96
N VAL A 175 4.81 -8.59 16.25
CA VAL A 175 4.02 -7.43 15.82
C VAL A 175 4.40 -7.01 14.41
N GLY A 176 3.38 -6.93 13.56
CA GLY A 176 3.49 -6.44 12.20
C GLY A 176 2.47 -5.36 11.86
N ILE A 177 2.48 -4.97 10.59
CA ILE A 177 1.57 -4.02 9.97
C ILE A 177 1.05 -4.69 8.71
N ALA A 178 -0.27 -4.82 8.57
CA ALA A 178 -0.84 -5.23 7.29
C ALA A 178 -1.05 -3.99 6.42
N VAL A 179 -0.40 -3.99 5.27
CA VAL A 179 -0.44 -2.93 4.25
C VAL A 179 -1.36 -3.39 3.13
N LEU A 180 -2.39 -2.60 2.82
CA LEU A 180 -3.36 -2.87 1.77
C LEU A 180 -3.36 -1.71 0.77
N LEU A 181 -2.88 -1.96 -0.45
CA LEU A 181 -2.85 -0.99 -1.55
C LEU A 181 -3.98 -1.29 -2.54
N PHE A 182 -4.82 -0.30 -2.77
CA PHE A 182 -6.00 -0.32 -3.63
C PHE A 182 -5.72 0.48 -4.90
N GLY A 183 -6.12 -0.06 -6.05
CA GLY A 183 -5.82 0.53 -7.36
C GLY A 183 -4.52 0.03 -8.00
N PRO A 184 -3.95 0.76 -8.97
CA PRO A 184 -4.42 2.04 -9.47
C PRO A 184 -5.79 1.94 -10.17
N TYR A 185 -6.59 2.98 -10.02
CA TYR A 185 -7.90 3.14 -10.64
C TYR A 185 -7.88 4.27 -11.66
N GLN A 186 -8.70 4.13 -12.70
CA GLN A 186 -8.92 5.14 -13.72
C GLN A 186 -10.30 4.94 -14.37
N ASP A 187 -11.06 6.01 -14.57
CA ASP A 187 -12.40 5.98 -15.17
C ASP A 187 -13.38 5.01 -14.46
N GLY A 188 -13.29 4.89 -13.13
CA GLY A 188 -14.11 3.98 -12.32
C GLY A 188 -13.67 2.51 -12.35
N LYS A 189 -12.55 2.18 -12.99
CA LYS A 189 -12.08 0.80 -13.19
C LYS A 189 -10.69 0.61 -12.58
N LEU A 190 -10.45 -0.57 -12.01
CA LEU A 190 -9.11 -1.02 -11.62
C LEU A 190 -8.27 -1.22 -12.89
N VAL A 191 -7.13 -0.54 -12.94
CA VAL A 191 -6.15 -0.65 -14.02
C VAL A 191 -5.15 -1.73 -13.66
N ARG A 192 -5.21 -2.88 -14.34
CA ARG A 192 -4.32 -4.01 -14.10
C ARG A 192 -3.17 -4.03 -15.11
N GLY A 193 -1.99 -4.41 -14.64
CA GLY A 193 -1.02 -5.12 -15.48
C GLY A 193 -1.39 -6.61 -15.58
N PRO A 194 -0.65 -7.43 -16.37
CA PRO A 194 -0.85 -8.87 -16.40
C PRO A 194 -0.76 -9.51 -15.00
N GLU A 195 -1.48 -10.62 -14.84
CA GLU A 195 -1.99 -11.07 -13.54
C GLU A 195 -0.89 -11.50 -12.54
N GLY A 196 -0.78 -10.75 -11.45
CA GLY A 196 -0.01 -11.13 -10.26
C GLY A 196 -0.76 -12.12 -9.35
N LEU A 197 -1.47 -13.10 -9.91
CA LEU A 197 -2.19 -14.14 -9.16
C LEU A 197 -1.26 -15.29 -8.68
N GLY A 198 0.02 -14.98 -8.45
CA GLY A 198 1.10 -15.96 -8.26
C GLY A 198 1.80 -15.98 -6.89
N ASN A 199 1.62 -14.97 -6.03
CA ASN A 199 2.28 -14.90 -4.71
C ASN A 199 1.31 -15.07 -3.52
N LEU A 200 0.19 -15.77 -3.74
CA LEU A 200 -0.51 -16.41 -2.64
C LEU A 200 0.11 -17.81 -2.47
N LEU A 201 0.89 -17.98 -1.39
CA LEU A 201 1.56 -19.21 -0.91
C LEU A 201 2.99 -19.47 -1.42
N SER A 202 3.82 -19.96 -0.48
CA SER A 202 5.30 -20.11 -0.53
C SER A 202 6.09 -18.78 -0.57
N GLY A 203 7.21 -18.64 0.13
CA GLY A 203 8.05 -19.67 0.76
C GLY A 203 9.38 -19.89 0.03
N LEU A 204 9.72 -19.03 -0.93
CA LEU A 204 10.99 -19.06 -1.64
C LEU A 204 11.75 -17.76 -1.40
N ARG A 205 12.93 -17.89 -0.78
CA ARG A 205 14.00 -16.91 -0.90
C ARG A 205 14.52 -17.02 -2.33
N PHE A 206 14.42 -15.95 -3.11
CA PHE A 206 15.26 -15.82 -4.29
C PHE A 206 16.63 -15.38 -3.78
N GLU A 207 17.60 -16.29 -3.78
CA GLU A 207 18.99 -15.94 -3.47
C GLU A 207 19.55 -15.10 -4.63
N GLU A 208 20.43 -14.14 -4.34
CA GLU A 208 20.89 -13.14 -5.33
C GLU A 208 21.55 -13.79 -6.58
N GLU A 209 22.03 -15.03 -6.45
CA GLU A 209 22.67 -15.80 -7.51
C GLU A 209 21.73 -16.09 -8.71
N GLU A 210 20.44 -16.38 -8.51
CA GLU A 210 19.51 -16.64 -9.63
C GLU A 210 19.27 -15.37 -10.48
N ILE A 211 19.28 -14.19 -9.83
CA ILE A 211 19.14 -12.89 -10.50
C ILE A 211 20.43 -12.55 -11.26
N GLU A 212 21.60 -12.89 -10.71
CA GLU A 212 22.90 -12.72 -11.34
C GLU A 212 23.08 -13.65 -12.55
N GLU A 213 22.59 -14.88 -12.48
CA GLU A 213 22.66 -15.86 -13.57
C GLU A 213 21.71 -15.52 -14.74
N ALA A 214 20.48 -15.08 -14.44
CA ALA A 214 19.57 -14.55 -15.45
C ALA A 214 20.15 -13.30 -16.17
N ARG A 215 20.93 -12.46 -15.46
CA ARG A 215 21.64 -11.32 -16.05
C ARG A 215 22.81 -11.74 -16.94
N LYS A 216 23.48 -12.85 -16.66
CA LYS A 216 24.54 -13.41 -17.53
C LYS A 216 23.93 -13.97 -18.83
N LEU A 217 22.82 -14.71 -18.74
CA LEU A 217 22.13 -15.29 -19.90
C LEU A 217 21.58 -14.24 -20.88
N LEU A 218 21.23 -13.04 -20.40
CA LEU A 218 20.76 -11.93 -21.25
C LEU A 218 21.87 -11.12 -21.91
N ARG A 219 23.16 -11.38 -21.62
CA ARG A 219 24.30 -10.78 -22.31
C ARG A 219 24.68 -11.58 -23.56
N VAL A 220 23.87 -11.47 -24.61
CA VAL A 220 24.29 -11.89 -25.95
C VAL A 220 25.42 -10.95 -26.42
N PRO A 221 26.60 -11.45 -26.85
CA PRO A 221 27.63 -10.61 -27.44
C PRO A 221 27.13 -10.04 -28.78
N GLN A 222 27.14 -8.72 -28.95
CA GLN A 222 27.09 -8.14 -30.29
C GLN A 222 28.50 -8.18 -30.88
N GLY A 223 28.73 -9.04 -31.88
CA GLY A 223 29.96 -9.02 -32.67
C GLY A 223 30.41 -10.37 -33.22
N ALA A 224 29.85 -10.77 -34.36
CA ALA A 224 30.53 -11.45 -35.48
C ALA A 224 29.61 -11.39 -36.71
#